data_AF-A0A1G9BT28-F1
#
_entry.id   AF-A0A1G9BT28-F1
#
_cell.length_a   1.000
_cell.length_b   1.000
_cell.length_c   1.000
_cell.angle_alpha   90.00
_cell.angle_beta   90.00
_cell.angle_gamma   90.00
#
_symmetry.space_group_name_H-M   'P 1'
#
loop_
_entity.id
_entity.type
_entity.pdbx_description
1 polymer ?
#
loop_
_entity_poly.entity_id
_entity_poly.type
_entity_poly.pdbx_seq_one_letter_code
_entity_poly.pdbx_strand_id
1 'polypeptide(L)'
;MDIQTWELLSYIVTVVGLPLAILTFILEQRKERENEDEEVYQLLADNYTDFLKLVMANPDLQLRSHTGTLPLSAEQEERKLVLFEILISLFERAYLLAYDADMRGKRLRRWMSWEDYMRQWCLREDFRQQFPRLLVGEDADFVAYITRIADELAHTGNQQPVGNQTVA
;
A
#
# COMPACT_ATOMS: atom_id res chain seq x y z
N MET A 1 -32.05 -23.75 -49.07
CA MET A 1 -31.14 -22.59 -49.03
C MET A 1 -30.04 -22.81 -50.04
N ASP A 2 -29.69 -21.78 -50.80
CA ASP A 2 -28.65 -21.85 -51.83
C ASP A 2 -27.24 -21.78 -51.21
N ILE A 3 -26.25 -22.37 -51.87
CA ILE A 3 -24.84 -22.40 -51.41
C ILE A 3 -24.28 -20.98 -51.22
N GLN A 4 -24.72 -20.04 -52.07
CA GLN A 4 -24.34 -18.63 -52.02
C GLN A 4 -24.80 -17.94 -50.73
N THR A 5 -25.94 -18.34 -50.18
CA THR A 5 -26.43 -17.82 -48.89
C THR A 5 -25.50 -18.24 -47.75
N TRP A 6 -25.00 -19.47 -47.79
CA TRP A 6 -24.04 -19.99 -46.79
C TRP A 6 -22.66 -19.33 -46.89
N GLU A 7 -22.18 -19.06 -48.10
CA GLU A 7 -20.92 -18.32 -48.31
C GLU A 7 -21.03 -16.86 -47.83
N LEU A 8 -22.13 -16.17 -48.12
CA LEU A 8 -22.34 -14.81 -47.63
C LEU A 8 -22.37 -14.75 -46.09
N LEU A 9 -23.02 -15.73 -45.45
CA LEU A 9 -23.05 -15.84 -44.00
C LEU A 9 -21.66 -16.08 -43.40
N SER A 10 -20.82 -16.91 -44.02
CA SER A 10 -19.46 -17.15 -43.54
C SER A 10 -18.58 -15.89 -43.67
N TYR A 11 -18.74 -15.12 -44.74
CA TYR A 11 -18.08 -13.82 -44.87
C TYR A 11 -18.56 -12.82 -43.82
N ILE A 12 -19.86 -12.75 -43.53
CA ILE A 12 -20.39 -11.88 -42.47
C ILE A 12 -19.81 -12.26 -41.11
N VAL A 13 -19.78 -13.55 -40.76
CA VAL A 13 -19.18 -14.03 -39.50
C VAL A 13 -17.68 -13.70 -39.43
N THR A 14 -16.97 -13.79 -40.55
CA THR A 14 -15.53 -13.50 -40.56
C THR A 14 -15.25 -12.00 -40.46
N VAL A 15 -16.00 -11.17 -41.18
CA VAL A 15 -15.80 -9.71 -41.22
C VAL A 15 -16.38 -9.01 -39.99
N VAL A 16 -17.45 -9.53 -39.40
CA VAL A 16 -18.11 -8.93 -38.22
C VAL A 16 -17.77 -9.69 -36.95
N GLY A 17 -17.85 -11.02 -36.98
CA GLY A 17 -17.64 -11.86 -35.80
C GLY A 17 -16.21 -11.84 -35.28
N LEU A 18 -15.19 -11.89 -36.15
CA LEU A 18 -13.80 -11.85 -35.69
C LEU A 18 -13.43 -10.49 -35.07
N PRO A 19 -13.71 -9.33 -35.69
CA PRO A 19 -13.46 -8.05 -35.02
C PRO A 19 -14.28 -7.87 -33.74
N LEU A 20 -15.52 -8.35 -33.70
CA LEU A 20 -16.33 -8.33 -32.48
C LEU A 20 -15.69 -9.18 -31.38
N ALA A 21 -15.22 -10.39 -31.69
CA ALA A 21 -14.54 -11.27 -30.74
C ALA A 21 -13.24 -10.64 -30.20
N ILE A 22 -12.45 -10.01 -31.06
CA ILE A 22 -11.24 -9.27 -30.65
C ILE A 22 -11.62 -8.10 -29.73
N LEU A 23 -12.66 -7.34 -30.09
CA LEU A 23 -13.13 -6.21 -29.28
C LEU A 23 -13.59 -6.68 -27.90
N THR A 24 -14.43 -7.72 -27.83
CA THR A 24 -14.91 -8.25 -26.55
C THR A 24 -13.75 -8.79 -25.71
N PHE A 25 -12.79 -9.47 -26.33
CA PHE A 25 -11.61 -9.98 -25.64
C PHE A 25 -10.75 -8.86 -25.04
N ILE A 26 -10.53 -7.76 -25.77
CA ILE A 26 -9.78 -6.60 -25.24
C ILE A 26 -10.54 -5.95 -24.07
N LEU A 27 -11.87 -5.81 -24.17
CA LEU A 27 -12.69 -5.26 -23.10
C LEU A 27 -12.67 -6.15 -21.85
N GLU A 28 -12.74 -7.47 -22.04
CA GLU A 28 -12.70 -8.46 -20.98
C GLU A 28 -11.34 -8.49 -20.28
N GLN A 29 -10.23 -8.52 -21.03
CA GLN A 29 -8.88 -8.41 -20.45
C GLN A 29 -8.69 -7.14 -19.63
N ARG A 30 -9.22 -6.01 -20.08
CA ARG A 30 -9.12 -4.75 -19.32
C ARG A 30 -9.89 -4.84 -18.02
N LYS A 31 -11.09 -5.45 -18.04
CA LYS A 31 -11.91 -5.66 -16.85
C LYS A 31 -11.26 -6.66 -15.88
N GLU A 32 -10.67 -7.73 -16.40
CA GLU A 32 -9.97 -8.75 -15.62
C GLU A 32 -8.79 -8.14 -14.86
N ARG A 33 -7.94 -7.35 -15.52
CA ARG A 33 -6.84 -6.60 -14.87
C ARG A 33 -7.33 -5.64 -13.78
N GLU A 34 -8.44 -4.93 -14.03
CA GLU A 34 -9.03 -4.05 -13.01
C GLU A 34 -9.54 -4.84 -11.79
N ASN A 35 -10.05 -6.05 -12.01
CA ASN A 35 -10.52 -6.93 -10.95
C ASN A 35 -9.34 -7.53 -10.15
N GLU A 36 -8.29 -7.99 -10.82
CA GLU A 36 -7.04 -8.43 -10.17
C GLU A 36 -6.44 -7.33 -9.29
N ASP A 37 -6.34 -6.10 -9.81
CA ASP A 37 -5.88 -4.91 -9.06
C ASP A 37 -6.76 -4.64 -7.80
N GLU A 38 -8.05 -4.98 -7.86
CA GLU A 38 -9.00 -4.81 -6.76
C GLU A 38 -8.90 -5.92 -5.72
N GLU A 39 -8.72 -7.17 -6.14
CA GLU A 39 -8.47 -8.31 -5.27
C GLU A 39 -7.18 -8.15 -4.47
N VAL A 40 -6.09 -7.73 -5.11
CA VAL A 40 -4.81 -7.42 -4.43
C VAL A 40 -5.01 -6.32 -3.40
N TYR A 41 -5.71 -5.24 -3.77
CA TYR A 41 -5.98 -4.15 -2.85
C TYR A 41 -6.80 -4.60 -1.64
N GLN A 42 -7.85 -5.40 -1.86
CA GLN A 42 -8.70 -5.91 -0.78
C GLN A 42 -7.92 -6.84 0.14
N LEU A 43 -7.12 -7.76 -0.42
CA LEU A 43 -6.26 -8.64 0.37
C LEU A 43 -5.29 -7.86 1.27
N LEU A 44 -4.62 -6.84 0.72
CA LEU A 44 -3.72 -6.00 1.50
C LEU A 44 -4.47 -5.21 2.59
N ALA A 45 -5.65 -4.67 2.27
CA ALA A 45 -6.48 -3.93 3.22
C ALA A 45 -7.01 -4.82 4.36
N ASP A 46 -7.38 -6.08 4.06
CA ASP A 46 -7.79 -7.07 5.05
C ASP A 46 -6.63 -7.43 5.98
N ASN A 47 -5.44 -7.68 5.43
CA ASN A 47 -4.22 -7.93 6.22
C ASN A 47 -3.88 -6.74 7.14
N TYR A 48 -4.03 -5.51 6.66
CA TYR A 48 -3.84 -4.32 7.51
C TYR A 48 -4.90 -4.23 8.60
N THR A 49 -6.15 -4.54 8.29
CA THR A 49 -7.24 -4.56 9.27
C THR A 49 -6.96 -5.58 10.37
N ASP A 50 -6.44 -6.76 10.02
CA ASP A 50 -6.06 -7.79 10.99
C ASP A 50 -4.87 -7.36 11.86
N PHE A 51 -3.88 -6.68 11.28
CA PHE A 51 -2.82 -6.02 12.06
C PHE A 51 -3.41 -5.00 13.06
N LEU A 52 -4.37 -4.18 12.64
CA LEU A 52 -5.01 -3.21 13.54
C LEU A 52 -5.81 -3.88 14.66
N LYS A 53 -6.46 -5.02 14.40
CA LYS A 53 -7.11 -5.83 15.44
C LYS A 53 -6.09 -6.34 16.45
N LEU A 54 -4.91 -6.78 15.98
CA LEU A 54 -3.82 -7.23 16.85
C LEU A 54 -3.28 -6.09 17.73
N VAL A 55 -3.12 -4.89 17.17
CA VAL A 55 -2.76 -3.68 17.93
C VAL A 55 -3.83 -3.36 18.98
N MET A 56 -5.11 -3.43 18.62
CA MET A 56 -6.22 -3.19 19.54
C MET A 56 -6.31 -4.22 20.66
N ALA A 57 -5.87 -5.46 20.42
CA ALA A 57 -5.74 -6.50 21.44
C ALA A 57 -4.56 -6.29 22.41
N ASN A 58 -3.63 -5.38 22.08
CA ASN A 58 -2.48 -5.00 22.91
C ASN A 58 -2.50 -3.50 23.26
N PRO A 59 -3.55 -3.00 23.93
CA PRO A 59 -3.73 -1.57 24.21
C PRO A 59 -2.67 -1.03 25.17
N ASP A 60 -2.07 -1.89 25.98
CA ASP A 60 -1.02 -1.57 26.94
C ASP A 60 0.26 -1.03 26.26
N LEU A 61 0.48 -1.37 24.99
CA LEU A 61 1.63 -0.91 24.21
C LEU A 61 1.50 0.52 23.67
N GLN A 62 0.30 1.12 23.73
CA GLN A 62 0.06 2.52 23.35
C GLN A 62 0.53 2.88 21.92
N LEU A 63 0.39 1.93 21.00
CA LEU A 63 0.82 2.08 19.61
C LEU A 63 0.03 3.15 18.83
N ARG A 64 -1.19 3.48 19.27
CA ARG A 64 -2.05 4.52 18.67
C ARG A 64 -2.04 5.84 19.41
N SER A 65 -1.87 5.83 20.73
CA SER A 65 -1.84 7.03 21.54
C SER A 65 -0.43 7.62 21.50
N HIS A 66 -0.26 8.79 20.89
CA HIS A 66 1.02 9.54 20.87
C HIS A 66 1.46 10.03 22.26
N THR A 67 0.81 9.60 23.34
CA THR A 67 1.30 9.73 24.72
C THR A 67 2.46 8.77 24.91
N GLY A 68 3.63 9.18 24.43
CA GLY A 68 4.88 8.55 24.81
C GLY A 68 5.06 8.60 26.33
N THR A 69 6.02 7.80 26.81
CA THR A 69 6.71 7.91 28.12
C THR A 69 6.27 7.03 29.29
N LEU A 70 5.35 6.06 29.12
CA LEU A 70 5.29 4.98 30.12
C LEU A 70 6.39 3.95 29.81
N PRO A 71 7.32 3.66 30.76
CA PRO A 71 8.34 2.64 30.54
C PRO A 71 7.64 1.30 30.34
N LEU A 72 7.87 0.69 29.18
CA LEU A 72 7.37 -0.65 28.87
C LEU A 72 8.18 -1.70 29.65
N SER A 73 7.53 -2.78 30.06
CA SER A 73 8.24 -3.98 30.52
C SER A 73 9.02 -4.63 29.37
N ALA A 74 10.00 -5.48 29.70
CA ALA A 74 10.76 -6.22 28.68
C ALA A 74 9.84 -7.05 27.76
N GLU A 75 8.80 -7.67 28.32
CA GLU A 75 7.80 -8.42 27.55
C GLU A 75 6.97 -7.51 26.62
N GLN A 76 6.60 -6.31 27.09
CA GLN A 76 5.89 -5.33 26.26
C GLN A 76 6.76 -4.81 25.12
N GLU A 77 8.05 -4.60 25.37
CA GLU A 77 9.00 -4.19 24.35
C GLU A 77 9.17 -5.27 23.28
N GLU A 78 9.29 -6.54 23.68
CA GLU A 78 9.36 -7.67 22.74
C GLU A 78 8.09 -7.79 21.89
N ARG A 79 6.90 -7.71 22.50
CA ARG A 79 5.63 -7.70 21.75
C ARG A 79 5.55 -6.53 20.77
N LYS A 80 5.98 -5.34 21.19
CA LYS A 80 6.02 -4.15 20.34
C LYS A 80 6.93 -4.37 19.12
N LEU A 81 8.10 -4.94 19.31
CA LEU A 81 9.03 -5.24 18.23
C LEU A 81 8.41 -6.21 17.21
N VAL A 82 7.80 -7.31 17.69
CA VAL A 82 7.12 -8.27 16.81
C VAL A 82 5.98 -7.60 16.02
N LEU A 83 5.22 -6.68 16.64
CA LEU A 83 4.19 -5.92 15.91
C LEU A 83 4.79 -5.01 14.84
N PHE A 84 5.95 -4.40 15.10
CA PHE A 84 6.63 -3.60 14.09
C PHE A 84 7.19 -4.46 12.95
N GLU A 85 7.71 -5.66 13.24
CA GLU A 85 8.14 -6.62 12.22
C GLU A 85 6.96 -7.03 11.31
N ILE A 86 5.80 -7.36 11.90
CA ILE A 86 4.57 -7.66 11.14
C ILE A 86 4.16 -6.48 10.25
N LEU A 87 4.23 -5.25 10.78
CA LEU A 87 3.86 -4.05 10.04
C LEU A 87 4.81 -3.77 8.87
N ILE A 88 6.12 -3.93 9.08
CA ILE A 88 7.13 -3.75 8.03
C ILE A 88 6.93 -4.78 6.91
N SER A 89 6.74 -6.05 7.24
CA SER A 89 6.47 -7.09 6.25
C SER A 89 5.19 -6.82 5.44
N LEU A 90 4.16 -6.26 6.08
CA LEU A 90 2.94 -5.84 5.38
C LEU A 90 3.20 -4.68 4.41
N PHE A 91 3.99 -3.69 4.83
CA PHE A 91 4.35 -2.55 3.97
C PHE A 91 5.24 -2.96 2.81
N GLU A 92 6.20 -3.86 3.02
CA GLU A 92 7.02 -4.44 1.97
C GLU A 92 6.12 -5.14 0.94
N ARG A 93 5.22 -6.03 1.40
CA ARG A 93 4.27 -6.70 0.52
C ARG A 93 3.36 -5.73 -0.23
N ALA A 94 2.89 -4.67 0.42
CA ALA A 94 2.10 -3.64 -0.24
C ALA A 94 2.91 -2.92 -1.32
N TYR A 95 4.18 -2.61 -1.05
CA TYR A 95 5.09 -2.04 -2.04
C TYR A 95 5.27 -2.99 -3.23
N LEU A 96 5.66 -4.24 -3.00
CA LEU A 96 5.94 -5.19 -4.08
C LEU A 96 4.71 -5.53 -4.94
N LEU A 97 3.51 -5.53 -4.37
CA LEU A 97 2.28 -5.94 -5.07
C LEU A 97 1.48 -4.77 -5.65
N ALA A 98 1.59 -3.57 -5.08
CA ALA A 98 0.76 -2.43 -5.47
C ALA A 98 1.54 -1.22 -5.97
N TYR A 99 2.86 -1.14 -5.75
CA TYR A 99 3.69 -0.03 -6.23
C TYR A 99 4.11 -0.19 -7.69
N ASP A 100 4.09 0.92 -8.43
CA ASP A 100 4.50 1.09 -9.82
C ASP A 100 4.79 2.59 -10.02
N ALA A 101 5.85 2.91 -10.73
CA ALA A 101 6.24 4.29 -11.01
C ALA A 101 5.21 5.03 -11.88
N ASP A 102 4.47 4.32 -12.73
CA ASP A 102 3.56 4.87 -13.74
C ASP A 102 2.07 4.69 -13.37
N MET A 103 1.74 4.80 -12.08
CA MET A 103 0.35 4.72 -11.61
C MET A 103 -0.51 5.92 -12.01
N ARG A 104 -1.77 5.62 -12.38
CA ARG A 104 -2.79 6.63 -12.71
C ARG A 104 -4.15 6.25 -12.13
N GLY A 105 -5.01 7.25 -11.93
CA GLY A 105 -6.42 7.05 -11.59
C GLY A 105 -6.63 6.29 -10.27
N LYS A 106 -7.38 5.17 -10.32
CA LYS A 106 -7.75 4.38 -9.13
C LYS A 106 -6.53 3.78 -8.42
N ARG A 107 -5.57 3.22 -9.17
CA ARG A 107 -4.35 2.61 -8.59
C ARG A 107 -3.54 3.61 -7.78
N LEU A 108 -3.29 4.80 -8.37
CA LEU A 108 -2.59 5.87 -7.66
C LEU A 108 -3.30 6.27 -6.37
N ARG A 109 -4.64 6.37 -6.38
CA ARG A 109 -5.41 6.67 -5.16
C ARG A 109 -5.28 5.59 -4.09
N ARG A 110 -5.33 4.32 -4.47
CA ARG A 110 -5.12 3.18 -3.55
C ARG A 110 -3.72 3.23 -2.96
N TRP A 111 -2.71 3.49 -3.78
CA TRP A 111 -1.33 3.63 -3.33
C TRP A 111 -1.12 4.81 -2.38
N MET A 112 -1.71 5.97 -2.66
CA MET A 112 -1.63 7.14 -1.77
C MET A 112 -2.12 6.80 -0.36
N SER A 113 -3.17 5.99 -0.21
CA SER A 113 -3.61 5.53 1.11
C SER A 113 -2.56 4.67 1.84
N TRP A 114 -1.84 3.82 1.11
CA TRP A 114 -0.73 3.03 1.67
C TRP A 114 0.44 3.91 2.09
N GLU A 115 0.82 4.87 1.24
CA GLU A 115 1.87 5.84 1.55
C GLU A 115 1.49 6.67 2.79
N ASP A 116 0.23 7.09 2.91
CA ASP A 116 -0.27 7.79 4.10
C ASP A 116 -0.15 6.94 5.37
N TYR A 117 -0.45 5.64 5.29
CA TYR A 117 -0.22 4.74 6.43
C TYR A 117 1.25 4.64 6.80
N MET A 118 2.15 4.45 5.82
CA MET A 118 3.60 4.43 6.07
C MET A 118 4.06 5.74 6.71
N ARG A 119 3.61 6.89 6.18
CA ARG A 119 3.90 8.22 6.72
C ARG A 119 3.44 8.35 8.18
N GLN A 120 2.22 7.95 8.50
CA GLN A 120 1.68 8.00 9.86
C GLN A 120 2.53 7.20 10.86
N TRP A 121 2.99 6.01 10.48
CA TRP A 121 3.85 5.20 11.34
C TRP A 121 5.27 5.76 11.43
N CYS A 122 5.82 6.28 10.33
CA CYS A 122 7.13 6.93 10.29
C CYS A 122 7.18 8.24 11.11
N LEU A 123 6.05 8.91 11.37
CA LEU A 123 6.02 10.06 12.29
C LEU A 123 6.48 9.68 13.70
N ARG A 124 6.29 8.42 14.10
CA ARG A 124 6.69 7.96 15.43
C ARG A 124 8.20 7.73 15.50
N GLU A 125 8.84 8.33 16.50
CA GLU A 125 10.27 8.17 16.72
C GLU A 125 10.65 6.75 17.14
N ASP A 126 9.85 6.13 18.01
CA ASP A 126 10.08 4.76 18.49
C ASP A 126 10.04 3.72 17.37
N PHE A 127 9.24 3.96 16.33
CA PHE A 127 9.21 3.12 15.13
C PHE A 127 10.46 3.33 14.28
N ARG A 128 10.83 4.59 13.99
CA ARG A 128 12.04 4.94 13.20
C ARG A 128 13.33 4.44 13.84
N GLN A 129 13.45 4.49 15.16
CA GLN A 129 14.63 3.99 15.88
C GLN A 129 14.87 2.49 15.66
N GLN A 130 13.84 1.73 15.31
CA GLN A 130 13.94 0.28 15.07
C GLN A 130 14.31 -0.05 13.62
N PHE A 131 14.33 0.91 12.70
CA PHE A 131 14.63 0.68 11.27
C PHE A 131 15.93 -0.08 11.02
N PRO A 132 17.06 0.23 11.69
CA PRO A 132 18.31 -0.49 11.47
C PRO A 132 18.23 -1.99 11.77
N ARG A 133 17.26 -2.41 12.59
CA ARG A 133 16.98 -3.82 12.89
C ARG A 133 15.88 -4.38 11.99
N LEU A 134 14.77 -3.65 11.84
CA LEU A 134 13.58 -4.13 11.14
C LEU A 134 13.74 -4.22 9.62
N LEU A 135 14.59 -3.39 9.02
CA LEU A 135 14.78 -3.34 7.57
C LEU A 135 15.86 -4.32 7.06
N VAL A 136 16.44 -5.12 7.96
CA VAL A 136 17.50 -6.07 7.59
C VAL A 136 16.89 -7.27 6.88
N GLY A 137 17.23 -7.43 5.59
CA GLY A 137 16.77 -8.56 4.78
C GLY A 137 15.49 -8.29 3.98
N GLU A 138 14.88 -7.12 4.15
CA GLU A 138 13.77 -6.63 3.33
C GLU A 138 14.26 -6.17 1.94
N ASP A 139 13.33 -6.05 1.00
CA ASP A 139 13.60 -5.57 -0.36
C ASP A 139 14.31 -4.20 -0.39
N ALA A 140 15.36 -4.09 -1.23
CA ALA A 140 16.21 -2.89 -1.26
C ALA A 140 15.47 -1.64 -1.76
N ASP A 141 14.54 -1.78 -2.70
CA ASP A 141 13.77 -0.65 -3.24
C ASP A 141 12.73 -0.20 -2.21
N PHE A 142 12.07 -1.13 -1.52
CA PHE A 142 11.20 -0.83 -0.39
C PHE A 142 11.95 -0.13 0.76
N VAL A 143 13.13 -0.64 1.15
CA VAL A 143 13.97 -0.04 2.19
C VAL A 143 14.34 1.39 1.84
N ALA A 144 14.76 1.65 0.61
CA ALA A 144 15.05 3.00 0.14
C ALA A 144 13.79 3.89 0.17
N TYR A 145 12.64 3.35 -0.24
CA TYR A 145 11.38 4.07 -0.27
C TYR A 145 10.89 4.50 1.12
N ILE A 146 10.82 3.59 2.08
CA ILE A 146 10.34 3.89 3.43
C ILE A 146 11.33 4.76 4.21
N THR A 147 12.63 4.57 3.99
CA THR A 147 13.67 5.43 4.59
C THR A 147 13.55 6.86 4.10
N ARG A 148 13.36 7.07 2.79
CA ARG A 148 13.09 8.41 2.23
C ARG A 148 11.87 9.08 2.87
N ILE A 149 10.77 8.34 3.06
CA ILE A 149 9.58 8.85 3.73
C ILE A 149 9.90 9.30 5.16
N ALA A 150 10.64 8.48 5.91
CA ALA A 150 11.03 8.81 7.27
C ALA A 150 11.94 10.04 7.35
N ASP A 151 12.89 10.18 6.41
CA ASP A 151 13.77 11.33 6.31
C ASP A 151 13.00 12.61 5.97
N GLU A 152 12.08 12.56 4.99
CA GLU A 152 11.22 13.71 4.63
C GLU A 152 10.45 14.25 5.84
N LEU A 153 9.90 13.34 6.66
CA LEU A 153 9.14 13.70 7.85
C LEU A 153 10.04 14.27 8.95
N ALA A 154 11.25 13.73 9.12
CA ALA A 154 12.23 14.27 10.08
C ALA A 154 12.66 15.70 9.71
N HIS A 155 12.84 15.99 8.41
CA HIS A 155 13.19 17.33 7.93
C HIS A 155 12.01 18.31 8.04
N THR A 156 10.78 17.86 7.78
CA THR A 156 9.58 18.70 7.86
C THR A 156 9.25 19.07 9.32
N GLY A 157 9.47 18.15 10.28
CA GLY A 157 9.30 18.43 11.71
C GLY A 157 10.28 19.48 12.26
N ASN A 158 11.46 19.62 11.67
CA ASN A 158 12.47 20.61 12.06
C ASN A 158 12.27 22.00 11.44
N GLN A 159 11.30 22.18 10.54
CA GLN A 159 11.01 23.46 9.87
C GLN A 159 9.75 24.18 10.38
N GLN A 160 9.26 23.88 11.59
CA GLN A 160 8.25 24.73 12.22
C GLN A 160 8.85 26.14 12.49
N PRO A 161 8.18 27.22 12.08
CA PRO A 161 8.73 28.56 12.21
C PRO A 161 8.76 28.97 13.68
N VAL A 162 9.92 29.41 14.13
CA VAL A 162 10.07 30.27 15.32
C VAL A 162 9.37 31.59 15.00
N GLY A 163 8.11 31.72 15.39
CA GLY A 163 7.34 32.97 15.37
C GLY A 163 6.07 32.76 16.18
N ASN A 164 5.84 33.36 17.34
CA ASN A 164 6.17 34.73 17.74
C ASN A 164 6.32 34.76 19.27
N GLN A 165 7.51 35.05 19.79
CA GLN A 165 7.64 35.74 21.06
C GLN A 165 8.09 37.16 20.76
N THR A 166 7.45 38.09 21.45
CA THR A 166 7.79 39.51 21.64
C THR A 166 7.10 40.53 20.72
N VAL A 167 6.69 41.62 21.39
CA VAL A 167 6.05 42.89 20.97
C VAL A 167 4.52 42.83 21.13
N ALA A 168 3.89 43.43 22.14
CA ALA A 168 4.29 44.37 23.18
C ALA A 168 3.37 44.23 24.40
#